data_AF-A0A354ERD0-F1
#
_entry.id   AF-A0A354ERD0-F1
#
_cell.length_a   1.000
_cell.length_b   1.000
_cell.length_c   1.000
_cell.angle_alpha   90.00
_cell.angle_beta   90.00
_cell.angle_gamma   90.00
#
_symmetry.space_group_name_H-M   'P 1'
#
loop_
_entity.id
_entity.type
_entity.pdbx_description
1 polymer ?
#
loop_
_entity_poly.entity_id
_entity_poly.type
_entity_poly.pdbx_seq_one_letter_code
_entity_poly.pdbx_strand_id
1 'polypeptide(L)'
;ADLRYAVADMDRRMVQAGGRLIEDRRTRLRAVTRGLPARPEDLLALAQQRLDHVSSRLGSGLQRNIALHERHLAVTGGKLSPALLRTRIERGQDRLRGAGDRLGSALQAGVARGERRLLQVSARLSPAPLHRRLDQREARLLAATTRLDAVLPRRLERDKDRLAALSRALATLDPGRPKPGFARVEDTDGGWITSAAALEAGQAVRLVFGDGAKSATIDGGEARAAPARPPAKPKPPVAGQGDLF
;
A
#
# COMPACT_ATOMS: atom_id res chain seq x y z
N ALA A 1 63.93 -18.75 -141.60
CA ALA A 1 63.81 -17.29 -141.39
C ALA A 1 62.65 -16.96 -140.44
N ASP A 2 61.53 -17.69 -140.51
CA ASP A 2 60.30 -17.41 -139.75
C ASP A 2 60.43 -17.44 -138.21
N LEU A 3 61.26 -18.34 -137.64
CA LEU A 3 61.43 -18.41 -136.19
C LEU A 3 62.06 -17.13 -135.60
N ARG A 4 63.03 -16.53 -136.32
CA ARG A 4 63.65 -15.26 -135.90
C ARG A 4 62.66 -14.09 -135.96
N TYR A 5 61.76 -14.11 -136.94
CA TYR A 5 60.70 -13.11 -137.05
C TYR A 5 59.65 -13.25 -135.94
N ALA A 6 59.26 -14.49 -135.60
CA ALA A 6 58.32 -14.77 -134.52
C ALA A 6 58.90 -14.38 -133.15
N VAL A 7 60.17 -14.68 -132.88
CA VAL A 7 60.87 -14.24 -131.66
C VAL A 7 60.96 -12.71 -131.60
N ALA A 8 61.32 -12.05 -132.71
CA ALA A 8 61.38 -10.59 -132.76
C ALA A 8 60.00 -9.92 -132.61
N ASP A 9 58.91 -10.55 -133.09
CA ASP A 9 57.54 -10.05 -132.87
C ASP A 9 57.07 -10.26 -131.43
N MET A 10 57.38 -11.42 -130.83
CA MET A 10 57.12 -11.70 -129.40
C MET A 10 57.87 -10.70 -128.52
N ASP A 11 59.15 -10.42 -128.78
CA ASP A 11 59.94 -9.42 -128.06
C ASP A 11 59.33 -8.02 -128.23
N ARG A 12 58.93 -7.65 -129.46
CA ARG A 12 58.28 -6.35 -129.73
C ARG A 12 56.98 -6.20 -128.95
N ARG A 13 56.14 -7.24 -128.91
CA ARG A 13 54.89 -7.25 -128.14
C ARG A 13 55.14 -7.22 -126.63
N MET A 14 56.16 -7.92 -126.15
CA MET A 14 56.55 -7.90 -124.74
C MET A 14 57.00 -6.50 -124.31
N VAL A 15 57.84 -5.85 -125.13
CA VAL A 15 58.28 -4.46 -124.90
C VAL A 15 57.09 -3.49 -124.95
N GLN A 16 56.19 -3.63 -125.91
CA GLN A 16 55.00 -2.78 -126.00
C GLN A 16 54.00 -3.01 -124.86
N ALA A 17 53.78 -4.25 -124.43
CA ALA A 17 52.92 -4.58 -123.30
C ALA A 17 53.51 -4.06 -121.98
N GLY A 18 54.84 -4.19 -121.80
CA GLY A 18 55.56 -3.59 -120.68
C GLY A 18 55.44 -2.06 -120.66
N GLY A 19 55.62 -1.41 -121.82
CA GLY A 19 55.43 0.04 -121.95
C GLY A 19 54.02 0.50 -121.61
N ARG A 20 52.98 -0.20 -122.09
CA ARG A 20 51.57 0.09 -121.75
C ARG A 20 51.28 -0.10 -120.26
N LEU A 21 51.82 -1.14 -119.62
CA LEU A 21 51.65 -1.36 -118.19
C LEU A 21 52.27 -0.24 -117.35
N ILE A 22 53.45 0.24 -117.75
CA ILE A 22 54.12 1.36 -117.07
C ILE A 22 53.30 2.64 -117.23
N GLU A 23 52.79 2.95 -118.43
CA GLU A 23 51.98 4.15 -118.65
C GLU A 23 50.60 4.08 -117.98
N ASP A 24 49.95 2.91 -117.92
CA ASP A 24 48.71 2.75 -117.16
C ASP A 24 48.95 2.95 -115.66
N ARG A 25 50.05 2.39 -115.11
CA ARG A 25 50.46 2.63 -113.72
C ARG A 25 50.79 4.11 -113.47
N ARG A 26 51.46 4.78 -114.40
CA ARG A 26 51.80 6.20 -114.31
C ARG A 26 50.55 7.08 -114.35
N THR A 27 49.58 6.72 -115.18
CA THR A 27 48.28 7.41 -115.29
C THR A 27 47.45 7.23 -114.02
N ARG A 28 47.38 6.01 -113.48
CA ARG A 28 46.72 5.74 -112.19
C ARG A 28 47.40 6.48 -111.04
N LEU A 29 48.73 6.47 -110.97
CA LEU A 29 49.46 7.20 -109.93
C LEU A 29 49.19 8.70 -110.02
N ARG A 30 49.19 9.29 -111.22
CA ARG A 30 48.83 10.71 -111.41
C ARG A 30 47.36 11.02 -111.04
N ALA A 31 46.45 10.09 -111.29
CA ALA A 31 45.04 10.25 -110.91
C ALA A 31 44.87 10.21 -109.38
N VAL A 32 45.55 9.27 -108.71
CA VAL A 32 45.55 9.17 -107.24
C VAL A 32 46.25 10.38 -106.60
N THR A 33 47.39 10.83 -107.13
CA THR A 33 48.09 12.01 -106.58
C THR A 33 47.30 13.31 -106.76
N ARG A 34 46.45 13.42 -107.78
CA ARG A 34 45.51 14.55 -107.92
C ARG A 34 44.36 14.53 -106.90
N GLY A 35 44.00 13.35 -106.40
CA GLY A 35 42.98 13.19 -105.36
C GLY A 35 43.53 13.35 -103.94
N LEU A 36 44.85 13.36 -103.77
CA LEU A 36 45.49 13.66 -102.49
C LEU A 36 45.54 15.18 -102.27
N PRO A 37 45.27 15.67 -101.05
CA PRO A 37 45.43 17.08 -100.73
C PRO A 37 46.89 17.52 -100.94
N ALA A 38 47.07 18.79 -101.34
CA ALA A 38 48.37 19.35 -101.69
C ALA A 38 49.36 19.36 -100.51
N ARG A 39 48.87 19.24 -99.28
CA ARG A 39 49.68 19.15 -98.07
C ARG A 39 49.40 17.84 -97.32
N PRO A 40 50.45 17.11 -96.89
CA PRO A 40 50.28 15.84 -96.18
C PRO A 40 49.61 16.03 -94.81
N GLU A 41 49.74 17.20 -94.20
CA GLU A 41 49.09 17.56 -92.93
C GLU A 41 47.55 17.56 -93.01
N ASP A 42 46.97 17.86 -94.17
CA ASP A 42 45.51 17.90 -94.35
C ASP A 42 44.86 16.51 -94.20
N LEU A 43 45.60 15.43 -94.46
CA LEU A 43 45.13 14.06 -94.24
C LEU A 43 44.90 13.76 -92.75
N LEU A 44 45.69 14.39 -91.87
CA LEU A 44 45.61 14.19 -90.42
C LEU A 44 44.80 15.29 -89.72
N ALA A 45 44.57 16.42 -90.37
CA ALA A 45 43.92 17.59 -89.78
C ALA A 45 42.57 17.26 -89.11
N LEU A 46 41.71 16.47 -89.75
CA LEU A 46 40.41 16.08 -89.17
C LEU A 46 40.55 15.13 -87.97
N ALA A 47 41.49 14.19 -88.03
CA ALA A 47 41.76 13.26 -86.93
C ALA A 47 42.36 13.99 -85.72
N GLN A 48 43.29 14.93 -85.98
CA GLN A 48 43.88 15.79 -84.98
C GLN A 48 42.83 16.71 -84.34
N GLN A 49 41.98 17.36 -85.13
CA GLN A 49 40.88 18.20 -84.61
C GLN A 49 39.93 17.40 -83.71
N ARG A 50 39.57 16.16 -84.09
CA ARG A 50 38.73 15.28 -83.27
C ARG A 50 39.44 14.89 -81.98
N LEU A 51 40.73 14.57 -82.04
CA LEU A 51 41.53 14.24 -80.86
C LEU A 51 41.62 15.44 -79.90
N ASP A 52 41.86 16.64 -80.41
CA ASP A 52 41.94 17.87 -79.61
C ASP A 52 40.59 18.17 -78.95
N HIS A 53 39.49 17.99 -79.69
CA HIS A 53 38.15 18.19 -79.16
C HIS A 53 37.81 17.18 -78.05
N VAL A 54 38.11 15.89 -78.25
CA VAL A 54 37.90 14.86 -77.23
C VAL A 54 38.81 15.10 -76.03
N SER A 55 40.07 15.49 -76.25
CA SER A 55 41.03 15.81 -75.19
C SER A 55 40.56 16.99 -74.33
N SER A 56 40.08 18.06 -74.95
CA SER A 56 39.53 19.23 -74.25
C SER A 56 38.25 18.88 -73.48
N ARG A 57 37.34 18.11 -74.08
CA ARG A 57 36.12 17.64 -73.39
C ARG A 57 36.42 16.70 -72.23
N LEU A 58 37.40 15.80 -72.39
CA LEU A 58 37.84 14.90 -71.32
C LEU A 58 38.45 15.69 -70.17
N GLY A 59 39.36 16.63 -70.46
CA GLY A 59 39.97 17.50 -69.46
C GLY A 59 38.92 18.29 -68.68
N SER A 60 37.98 18.91 -69.39
CA SER A 60 36.87 19.66 -68.80
C SER A 60 35.92 18.76 -67.97
N GLY A 61 35.65 17.54 -68.45
CA GLY A 61 34.80 16.57 -67.78
C GLY A 61 35.42 16.05 -66.47
N LEU A 62 36.72 15.74 -66.48
CA LEU A 62 37.46 15.29 -65.30
C LEU A 62 37.54 16.40 -64.24
N GLN A 63 37.84 17.64 -64.64
CA GLN A 63 37.83 18.78 -63.71
C GLN A 63 36.45 18.97 -63.07
N ARG A 64 35.38 18.87 -63.86
CA ARG A 64 34.01 18.93 -63.34
C ARG A 64 33.70 17.78 -62.38
N ASN A 65 34.16 16.57 -62.68
CA ASN A 65 33.96 15.41 -61.82
C ASN A 65 34.70 15.57 -60.48
N ILE A 66 35.96 15.99 -60.50
CA ILE A 66 36.74 16.30 -59.28
C ILE A 66 36.01 17.36 -58.44
N ALA A 67 35.60 18.47 -59.04
CA ALA A 67 34.89 19.54 -58.33
C ALA A 67 33.57 19.05 -57.69
N LEU A 68 32.84 18.14 -58.33
CA LEU A 68 31.63 17.55 -57.75
C LEU A 68 31.96 16.65 -56.55
N HIS A 69 32.98 15.81 -56.66
CA HIS A 69 33.40 14.93 -55.56
C HIS A 69 34.00 15.72 -54.39
N GLU A 70 34.78 16.78 -54.64
CA GLU A 70 35.27 17.69 -53.61
C GLU A 70 34.12 18.37 -52.85
N ARG A 71 33.10 18.85 -53.57
CA ARG A 71 31.89 19.43 -52.93
C ARG A 71 31.15 18.40 -52.08
N HIS A 72 30.94 17.20 -52.61
CA HIS A 72 30.30 16.12 -51.85
C HIS A 72 31.10 15.77 -50.60
N LEU A 73 32.43 15.67 -50.70
CA LEU A 73 33.32 15.40 -49.58
C LEU A 73 33.33 16.55 -48.57
N ALA A 74 33.30 17.81 -49.00
CA ALA A 74 33.22 18.95 -48.10
C ALA A 74 31.90 18.95 -47.31
N VAL A 75 30.78 18.61 -47.96
CA VAL A 75 29.46 18.53 -47.32
C VAL A 75 29.37 17.36 -46.34
N THR A 76 29.86 16.17 -46.72
CA THR A 76 29.82 14.99 -45.84
C THR A 76 30.86 15.08 -44.72
N GLY A 77 32.08 15.52 -45.04
CA GLY A 77 33.17 15.75 -44.10
C GLY A 77 32.87 16.85 -43.10
N GLY A 78 32.19 17.93 -43.51
CA GLY A 78 31.75 19.00 -42.60
C GLY A 78 30.82 18.50 -41.49
N LYS A 79 30.02 17.45 -41.75
CA LYS A 79 29.17 16.81 -40.73
C LYS A 79 29.94 15.97 -39.72
N LEU A 80 31.15 15.54 -40.08
CA LEU A 80 32.04 14.71 -39.26
C LEU A 80 33.21 15.54 -38.68
N SER A 81 33.02 16.85 -38.56
CA SER A 81 34.04 17.72 -37.97
C SER A 81 34.36 17.28 -36.53
N PRO A 82 35.66 17.22 -36.14
CA PRO A 82 36.07 16.92 -34.77
C PRO A 82 35.40 17.82 -33.73
N ALA A 83 35.10 19.08 -34.07
CA ALA A 83 34.41 20.00 -33.17
C ALA A 83 32.95 19.57 -32.88
N LEU A 84 32.23 19.06 -33.89
CA LEU A 84 30.86 18.54 -33.71
C LEU A 84 30.86 17.26 -32.87
N LEU A 85 31.83 16.38 -33.09
CA LEU A 85 32.01 15.17 -32.28
C LEU A 85 32.33 15.53 -30.83
N ARG A 86 33.25 16.47 -30.61
CA ARG A 86 33.62 16.95 -29.27
C ARG A 86 32.43 17.56 -28.53
N THR A 87 31.70 18.48 -29.17
CA THR A 87 30.50 19.07 -28.55
C THR A 87 29.42 18.03 -28.29
N ARG A 88 29.28 17.00 -29.14
CA ARG A 88 28.35 15.89 -28.90
C ARG A 88 28.77 15.04 -27.69
N ILE A 89 30.06 14.77 -27.55
CA ILE A 89 30.65 14.03 -26.41
C ILE A 89 30.47 14.83 -25.12
N GLU A 90 30.81 16.13 -25.12
CA GLU A 90 30.67 17.03 -23.96
C GLU A 90 29.21 17.06 -23.48
N ARG A 91 28.23 17.27 -24.37
CA ARG A 91 26.81 17.19 -24.01
C ARG A 91 26.40 15.82 -23.48
N GLY A 92 26.98 14.74 -24.01
CA GLY A 92 26.75 13.39 -23.52
C GLY A 92 27.27 13.20 -22.10
N GLN A 93 28.48 13.68 -21.82
CA GLN A 93 29.10 13.66 -20.51
C GLN A 93 28.31 14.50 -19.50
N ASP A 94 27.86 15.70 -19.88
CA ASP A 94 27.07 16.57 -19.00
C ASP A 94 25.71 15.95 -18.65
N ARG A 95 25.06 15.28 -19.61
CA ARG A 95 23.83 14.53 -19.36
C ARG A 95 24.07 13.35 -18.42
N LEU A 96 25.18 12.63 -18.57
CA LEU A 96 25.54 11.51 -17.70
C LEU A 96 25.85 11.99 -16.27
N ARG A 97 26.62 13.07 -16.13
CA ARG A 97 26.89 13.71 -14.82
C ARG A 97 25.58 14.14 -14.15
N GLY A 98 24.75 14.89 -14.85
CA GLY A 98 23.47 15.35 -14.30
C GLY A 98 22.48 14.21 -14.01
N ALA A 99 22.57 13.06 -14.67
CA ALA A 99 21.82 11.86 -14.30
C ALA A 99 22.40 11.19 -13.04
N GLY A 100 23.73 11.11 -12.94
CA GLY A 100 24.46 10.60 -11.77
C GLY A 100 24.16 11.40 -10.51
N ASP A 101 24.22 12.73 -10.58
CA ASP A 101 23.94 13.61 -9.43
C ASP A 101 22.49 13.48 -8.93
N ARG A 102 21.54 13.38 -9.88
CA ARG A 102 20.12 13.16 -9.56
C ARG A 102 19.87 11.78 -8.96
N LEU A 103 20.52 10.74 -9.47
CA LEU A 103 20.42 9.40 -8.92
C LEU A 103 21.04 9.34 -7.52
N GLY A 104 22.22 9.94 -7.32
CA GLY A 104 22.89 10.01 -6.02
C GLY A 104 22.04 10.71 -4.96
N SER A 105 21.51 11.89 -5.28
CA SER A 105 20.62 12.64 -4.38
C SER A 105 19.30 11.91 -4.11
N ALA A 106 18.69 11.27 -5.11
CA ALA A 106 17.48 10.48 -4.94
C ALA A 106 17.70 9.24 -4.04
N LEU A 107 18.83 8.54 -4.20
CA LEU A 107 19.20 7.41 -3.34
C LEU A 107 19.45 7.86 -1.91
N GLN A 108 20.22 8.93 -1.69
CA GLN A 108 20.45 9.49 -0.34
C GLN A 108 19.15 9.88 0.33
N ALA A 109 18.25 10.56 -0.40
CA ALA A 109 16.93 10.90 0.10
C ALA A 109 16.08 9.65 0.39
N GLY A 110 16.21 8.60 -0.43
CA GLY A 110 15.58 7.30 -0.23
C GLY A 110 16.03 6.62 1.07
N VAL A 111 17.34 6.54 1.30
CA VAL A 111 17.93 5.98 2.52
C VAL A 111 17.48 6.76 3.75
N ALA A 112 17.58 8.09 3.73
CA ALA A 112 17.15 8.93 4.85
C ALA A 112 15.64 8.78 5.17
N ARG A 113 14.78 8.62 4.14
CA ARG A 113 13.37 8.32 4.35
C ARG A 113 13.16 6.92 4.95
N GLY A 114 13.92 5.93 4.48
CA GLY A 114 13.91 4.57 5.00
C GLY A 114 14.30 4.52 6.48
N GLU A 115 15.40 5.16 6.85
CA GLU A 115 15.88 5.28 8.23
C GLU A 115 14.83 5.94 9.13
N ARG A 116 14.26 7.08 8.72
CA ARG A 116 13.21 7.75 9.50
C ARG A 116 11.98 6.84 9.70
N ARG A 117 11.57 6.10 8.66
CA ARG A 117 10.45 5.15 8.77
C ARG A 117 10.78 4.00 9.71
N LEU A 118 11.99 3.45 9.64
CA LEU A 118 12.46 2.39 10.55
C LEU A 118 12.50 2.89 12.00
N LEU A 119 13.00 4.10 12.25
CA LEU A 119 13.01 4.72 13.57
C LEU A 119 11.58 4.94 14.11
N GLN A 120 10.64 5.38 13.27
CA GLN A 120 9.25 5.54 13.67
C GLN A 120 8.57 4.20 13.99
N VAL A 121 8.79 3.18 13.18
CA VAL A 121 8.21 1.84 13.41
C VAL A 121 8.81 1.18 14.64
N SER A 122 10.14 1.24 14.79
CA SER A 122 10.83 0.71 15.98
C SER A 122 10.40 1.43 17.26
N ALA A 123 10.21 2.76 17.22
CA ALA A 123 9.67 3.51 18.36
C ALA A 123 8.24 3.07 18.73
N ARG A 124 7.40 2.70 17.75
CA ARG A 124 6.04 2.18 17.99
C ARG A 124 6.03 0.75 18.50
N LEU A 125 7.01 -0.05 18.11
CA LEU A 125 7.21 -1.42 18.60
C LEU A 125 7.89 -1.45 19.98
N SER A 126 8.08 -0.31 20.63
CA SER A 126 8.61 -0.26 21.98
C SER A 126 7.66 -0.96 22.95
N PRO A 127 8.17 -1.80 23.86
CA PRO A 127 7.37 -2.45 24.90
C PRO A 127 6.90 -1.46 25.99
N ALA A 128 7.45 -0.25 26.05
CA ALA A 128 7.13 0.75 27.08
C ALA A 128 5.64 1.10 27.24
N PRO A 129 4.85 1.39 26.18
CA PRO A 129 3.41 1.63 26.29
C PRO A 129 2.62 0.43 26.82
N LEU A 130 3.05 -0.80 26.53
CA LEU A 130 2.42 -2.00 27.08
C LEU A 130 2.69 -2.12 28.59
N HIS A 131 3.95 -1.94 29.02
CA HIS A 131 4.31 -1.95 30.43
C HIS A 131 3.55 -0.87 31.22
N ARG A 132 3.54 0.38 30.74
CA ARG A 132 2.75 1.45 31.40
C ARG A 132 1.26 1.11 31.53
N ARG A 133 0.67 0.47 30.52
CA ARG A 133 -0.74 0.04 30.58
C ARG A 133 -0.95 -1.09 31.58
N LEU A 134 0.00 -2.02 31.70
CA LEU A 134 -0.04 -3.07 32.70
C LEU A 134 0.10 -2.49 34.11
N ASP A 135 1.09 -1.63 34.35
CA ASP A 135 1.32 -0.97 35.65
C ASP A 135 0.07 -0.18 36.10
N GLN A 136 -0.55 0.56 35.17
CA GLN A 136 -1.79 1.29 35.46
C GLN A 136 -2.97 0.36 35.78
N ARG A 137 -3.08 -0.78 35.10
CA ARG A 137 -4.14 -1.76 35.37
C ARG A 137 -3.91 -2.46 36.69
N GLU A 138 -2.68 -2.81 37.00
CA GLU A 138 -2.28 -3.41 38.28
C GLU A 138 -2.57 -2.46 39.43
N ALA A 139 -2.16 -1.18 39.33
CA ALA A 139 -2.47 -0.18 40.34
C ALA A 139 -3.98 0.01 40.56
N ARG A 140 -4.79 0.00 39.49
CA ARG A 140 -6.26 0.06 39.58
C ARG A 140 -6.86 -1.17 40.23
N LEU A 141 -6.35 -2.36 39.89
CA LEU A 141 -6.78 -3.62 40.48
C LEU A 141 -6.50 -3.61 41.99
N LEU A 142 -5.27 -3.25 42.39
CA LEU A 142 -4.85 -3.15 43.78
C LEU A 142 -5.69 -2.13 44.57
N ALA A 143 -5.99 -0.97 43.98
CA ALA A 143 -6.85 0.02 44.62
C ALA A 143 -8.30 -0.48 44.78
N ALA A 144 -8.81 -1.27 43.84
CA ALA A 144 -10.14 -1.86 43.94
C ALA A 144 -10.19 -2.99 44.97
N THR A 145 -9.19 -3.88 45.00
CA THR A 145 -9.10 -4.97 45.99
C THR A 145 -8.94 -4.44 47.40
N THR A 146 -8.03 -3.49 47.64
CA THR A 146 -7.86 -2.87 48.98
C THR A 146 -9.13 -2.22 49.51
N ARG A 147 -9.90 -1.54 48.64
CA ARG A 147 -11.22 -1.00 49.01
C ARG A 147 -12.23 -2.10 49.35
N LEU A 148 -12.26 -3.18 48.56
CA LEU A 148 -13.14 -4.32 48.82
C LEU A 148 -12.78 -4.99 50.15
N ASP A 149 -11.49 -5.27 50.39
CA ASP A 149 -11.01 -5.90 51.61
C ASP A 149 -11.35 -5.08 52.87
N ALA A 150 -11.40 -3.75 52.77
CA ALA A 150 -11.79 -2.89 53.88
C ALA A 150 -13.32 -2.87 54.15
N VAL A 151 -14.15 -3.07 53.12
CA VAL A 151 -15.61 -2.90 53.20
C VAL A 151 -16.35 -4.22 53.36
N LEU A 152 -15.92 -5.27 52.65
CA LEU A 152 -16.60 -6.57 52.60
C LEU A 152 -16.75 -7.20 54.00
N PRO A 153 -15.70 -7.28 54.84
CA PRO A 153 -15.82 -7.90 56.16
C PRO A 153 -16.81 -7.16 57.05
N ARG A 154 -16.78 -5.82 57.03
CA ARG A 154 -17.69 -4.97 57.82
C ARG A 154 -19.14 -5.12 57.37
N ARG A 155 -19.37 -5.26 56.06
CA ARG A 155 -20.70 -5.48 55.52
C ARG A 155 -21.24 -6.85 55.88
N LEU A 156 -20.42 -7.90 55.72
CA LEU A 156 -20.77 -9.26 56.14
C LEU A 156 -21.08 -9.32 57.63
N GLU A 157 -20.30 -8.65 58.47
CA GLU A 157 -20.56 -8.64 59.92
C GLU A 157 -21.87 -7.94 60.27
N ARG A 158 -22.16 -6.79 59.67
CA ARG A 158 -23.46 -6.12 59.83
C ARG A 158 -24.64 -6.96 59.34
N ASP A 159 -24.47 -7.66 58.22
CA ASP A 159 -25.52 -8.53 57.68
C ASP A 159 -25.75 -9.74 58.61
N LYS A 160 -24.69 -10.32 59.20
CA LYS A 160 -24.80 -11.34 60.25
C LYS A 160 -25.51 -10.82 61.50
N ASP A 161 -25.12 -9.64 62.00
CA ASP A 161 -25.73 -9.02 63.18
C ASP A 161 -27.21 -8.75 62.95
N ARG A 162 -27.56 -8.28 61.74
CA ARG A 162 -28.95 -8.05 61.32
C ARG A 162 -29.74 -9.36 61.26
N LEU A 163 -29.17 -10.41 60.67
CA LEU A 163 -29.79 -11.75 60.67
C LEU A 163 -29.98 -12.27 62.10
N ALA A 164 -28.97 -12.13 62.98
CA ALA A 164 -29.08 -12.55 64.37
C ALA A 164 -30.14 -11.76 65.14
N ALA A 165 -30.27 -10.45 64.89
CA ALA A 165 -31.33 -9.62 65.47
C ALA A 165 -32.73 -10.03 64.96
N LEU A 166 -32.87 -10.28 63.66
CA LEU A 166 -34.13 -10.76 63.08
C LEU A 166 -34.51 -12.15 63.61
N SER A 167 -33.55 -13.06 63.75
CA SER A 167 -33.76 -14.37 64.36
C SER A 167 -34.22 -14.28 65.81
N ARG A 168 -33.64 -13.36 66.59
CA ARG A 168 -34.12 -13.08 67.96
C ARG A 168 -35.53 -12.50 67.98
N ALA A 169 -35.83 -11.54 67.10
CA ALA A 169 -37.17 -10.96 66.98
C ALA A 169 -38.20 -12.03 66.61
N LEU A 170 -37.88 -12.91 65.66
CA LEU A 170 -38.71 -14.04 65.28
C LEU A 170 -38.94 -14.97 66.48
N ALA A 171 -37.91 -15.32 67.23
CA ALA A 171 -38.04 -16.15 68.43
C ALA A 171 -38.93 -15.52 69.51
N THR A 172 -39.03 -14.18 69.58
CA THR A 172 -39.93 -13.49 70.53
C THR A 172 -41.36 -13.31 70.03
N LEU A 173 -41.58 -13.33 68.72
CA LEU A 173 -42.90 -13.28 68.08
C LEU A 173 -43.47 -14.67 67.80
N ASP A 174 -42.65 -15.72 67.92
CA ASP A 174 -43.06 -17.10 67.70
C ASP A 174 -44.18 -17.48 68.69
N PRO A 175 -45.43 -17.62 68.22
CA PRO A 175 -46.56 -17.98 69.08
C PRO A 175 -46.45 -19.43 69.60
N GLY A 176 -45.53 -20.22 69.05
CA GLY A 176 -45.21 -21.57 69.50
C GLY A 176 -44.44 -21.63 70.82
N ARG A 177 -43.78 -20.54 71.25
CA ARG A 177 -43.05 -20.46 72.52
C ARG A 177 -43.64 -19.38 73.44
N PRO A 178 -44.54 -19.75 74.37
CA PRO A 178 -45.14 -18.77 75.28
C PRO A 178 -44.08 -18.12 76.16
N LYS A 179 -44.18 -16.79 76.33
CA LYS A 179 -43.28 -16.00 77.20
C LYS A 179 -43.42 -16.46 78.66
N PRO A 180 -42.38 -16.35 79.49
CA PRO A 180 -42.47 -16.68 80.92
C PRO A 180 -43.61 -15.88 81.59
N GLY A 181 -44.54 -16.59 82.23
CA GLY A 181 -45.75 -16.02 82.83
C GLY A 181 -47.00 -16.00 81.93
N PHE A 182 -46.89 -16.43 80.67
CA PHE A 182 -48.03 -16.60 79.76
C PHE A 182 -48.25 -18.10 79.50
N ALA A 183 -49.51 -18.52 79.44
CA ALA A 183 -49.89 -19.89 79.09
C ALA A 183 -50.65 -19.87 77.75
N ARG A 184 -50.31 -20.77 76.85
CA ARG A 184 -51.14 -21.03 75.67
C ARG A 184 -52.29 -21.94 76.08
N VAL A 185 -53.52 -21.55 75.78
CA VAL A 185 -54.71 -22.36 76.03
C VAL A 185 -55.01 -23.14 74.75
N GLU A 186 -54.96 -24.47 74.85
CA GLU A 186 -55.35 -25.37 73.78
C GLU A 186 -56.65 -26.08 74.13
N ASP A 187 -57.45 -26.36 73.11
CA ASP A 187 -58.62 -27.24 73.22
C ASP A 187 -58.18 -28.71 73.27
N THR A 188 -59.12 -29.63 73.53
CA THR A 188 -58.85 -31.08 73.59
C THR A 188 -58.28 -31.65 72.29
N ASP A 189 -58.56 -30.99 71.16
CA ASP A 189 -58.09 -31.36 69.82
C ASP A 189 -56.78 -30.66 69.40
N GLY A 190 -56.16 -29.89 70.30
CA GLY A 190 -54.89 -29.18 70.06
C GLY A 190 -55.01 -27.84 69.33
N GLY A 191 -56.24 -27.35 69.09
CA GLY A 191 -56.51 -26.03 68.51
C GLY A 191 -56.23 -24.89 69.50
N TRP A 192 -55.71 -23.76 69.00
CA TRP A 192 -55.38 -22.60 69.85
C TRP A 192 -56.60 -21.74 70.17
N ILE A 193 -56.85 -21.51 71.46
CA ILE A 193 -57.94 -20.64 71.92
C ILE A 193 -57.35 -19.26 72.21
N THR A 194 -57.64 -18.28 71.34
CA THR A 194 -57.03 -16.94 71.37
C THR A 194 -57.90 -15.87 72.04
N SER A 195 -59.12 -16.20 72.43
CA SER A 195 -60.06 -15.26 73.08
C SER A 195 -60.83 -15.92 74.22
N ALA A 196 -61.04 -15.18 75.31
CA ALA A 196 -61.78 -15.68 76.47
C ALA A 196 -63.27 -15.94 76.19
N ALA A 197 -63.84 -15.30 75.17
CA ALA A 197 -65.22 -15.50 74.74
C ALA A 197 -65.46 -16.85 74.05
N ALA A 198 -64.38 -17.51 73.61
CA ALA A 198 -64.44 -18.82 72.97
C ALA A 198 -64.36 -19.99 73.98
N LEU A 199 -64.39 -19.69 75.29
CA LEU A 199 -64.29 -20.67 76.37
C LEU A 199 -65.66 -20.86 77.05
N GLU A 200 -66.09 -22.10 77.19
CA GLU A 200 -67.34 -22.46 77.86
C GLU A 200 -67.11 -22.96 79.30
N ALA A 201 -68.09 -22.74 80.18
CA ALA A 201 -68.05 -23.21 81.56
C ALA A 201 -68.08 -24.75 81.61
N GLY A 202 -67.08 -25.36 82.24
CA GLY A 202 -66.89 -26.80 82.29
C GLY A 202 -65.95 -27.36 81.21
N GLN A 203 -65.45 -26.53 80.29
CA GLN A 203 -64.54 -26.99 79.24
C GLN A 203 -63.17 -27.37 79.80
N ALA A 204 -62.67 -28.55 79.42
CA ALA A 204 -61.32 -29.01 79.74
C ALA A 204 -60.33 -28.40 78.73
N VAL A 205 -59.43 -27.56 79.21
CA VAL A 205 -58.40 -26.90 78.41
C VAL A 205 -57.02 -27.35 78.83
N ARG A 206 -56.08 -27.34 77.88
CA ARG A 206 -54.67 -27.60 78.17
C ARG A 206 -53.90 -26.29 78.20
N LEU A 207 -53.32 -25.98 79.34
CA LEU A 207 -52.43 -24.83 79.53
C LEU A 207 -51.01 -25.28 79.21
N VAL A 208 -50.50 -24.86 78.06
CA VAL A 208 -49.12 -25.10 77.62
C VAL A 208 -48.26 -23.91 78.03
N PHE A 209 -47.34 -24.16 78.96
CA PHE A 209 -46.30 -23.23 79.39
C PHE A 209 -44.99 -23.53 78.65
N GLY A 210 -44.01 -22.63 78.79
CA GLY A 210 -42.70 -22.80 78.14
C GLY A 210 -41.90 -24.00 78.65
N ASP A 211 -42.26 -24.56 79.80
CA ASP A 211 -41.61 -25.66 80.52
C ASP A 211 -42.44 -26.96 80.56
N GLY A 212 -43.70 -26.94 80.13
CA GLY A 212 -44.58 -28.12 80.12
C GLY A 212 -46.05 -27.78 79.95
N ALA A 213 -46.90 -28.81 79.85
CA ALA A 213 -48.34 -28.64 79.69
C ALA A 213 -49.13 -29.24 80.87
N LYS A 214 -50.13 -28.54 81.37
CA LYS A 214 -51.06 -29.01 82.41
C LYS A 214 -52.52 -28.83 81.98
N SER A 215 -53.36 -29.79 82.35
CA SER A 215 -54.81 -29.70 82.11
C SER A 215 -55.47 -28.81 83.17
N ALA A 216 -56.44 -28.01 82.76
CA ALA A 216 -57.26 -27.16 83.61
C ALA A 216 -58.72 -27.22 83.15
N THR A 217 -59.66 -27.08 84.07
CA THR A 217 -61.09 -26.99 83.77
C THR A 217 -61.56 -25.58 84.12
N ILE A 218 -62.36 -24.96 83.23
CA ILE A 218 -62.83 -23.59 83.44
C ILE A 218 -64.12 -23.60 84.26
N ASP A 219 -64.06 -23.15 85.50
CA ASP A 219 -65.24 -22.98 86.34
C ASP A 219 -65.96 -21.67 85.97
N GLY A 220 -67.26 -21.77 85.68
CA GLY A 220 -68.13 -20.66 85.26
C GLY A 220 -68.53 -19.69 86.37
N GLY A 221 -67.58 -19.24 87.18
CA GLY A 221 -67.80 -18.29 88.29
C GLY A 221 -67.61 -16.82 87.88
N GLU A 222 -68.50 -15.96 88.38
CA GLU A 222 -68.66 -14.54 88.04
C GLU A 222 -67.37 -13.71 87.89
N ALA A 223 -67.32 -12.94 86.80
CA ALA A 223 -66.31 -11.95 86.54
C ALA A 223 -66.38 -10.80 87.56
N ARG A 224 -65.38 -10.70 88.44
CA ARG A 224 -65.13 -9.47 89.20
C ARG A 224 -64.69 -8.38 88.22
N ALA A 225 -65.51 -7.35 88.06
CA ALA A 225 -65.26 -6.21 87.19
C ALA A 225 -63.88 -5.58 87.44
N ALA A 226 -63.06 -5.52 86.39
CA ALA A 226 -61.79 -4.79 86.40
C ALA A 226 -62.06 -3.27 86.34
N PRO A 227 -61.29 -2.43 87.04
CA PRO A 227 -61.46 -0.99 87.02
C PRO A 227 -61.15 -0.41 85.62
N ALA A 228 -61.96 0.57 85.20
CA ALA A 228 -61.82 1.28 83.94
C ALA A 228 -60.45 1.99 83.83
N ARG A 229 -59.79 1.84 82.67
CA ARG A 229 -58.55 2.53 82.30
C ARG A 229 -58.77 4.05 82.27
N PRO A 230 -57.91 4.89 82.87
CA PRO A 230 -57.98 6.34 82.70
C PRO A 230 -57.67 6.74 81.24
N PRO A 231 -58.26 7.83 80.71
CA PRO A 231 -58.06 8.25 79.32
C PRO A 231 -56.61 8.70 79.10
N ALA A 232 -56.08 8.35 77.91
CA ALA A 232 -54.73 8.69 77.50
C ALA A 232 -54.54 10.22 77.41
N LYS A 233 -53.48 10.73 78.05
CA LYS A 233 -53.04 12.12 77.85
C LYS A 233 -52.58 12.32 76.39
N PRO A 234 -52.92 13.46 75.75
CA PRO A 234 -52.52 13.74 74.38
C PRO A 234 -51.00 13.83 74.24
N LYS A 235 -50.48 13.25 73.15
CA LYS A 235 -49.06 13.34 72.73
C LYS A 235 -48.66 14.82 72.54
N PRO A 236 -47.51 15.28 73.07
CA PRO A 236 -46.95 16.56 72.65
C PRO A 236 -46.56 16.50 71.16
N PRO A 237 -46.70 17.62 70.42
CA PRO A 237 -46.39 17.66 68.99
C PRO A 237 -44.90 17.41 68.74
N VAL A 238 -44.62 16.73 67.64
CA VAL A 238 -43.28 16.51 67.10
C VAL A 238 -42.66 17.89 66.82
N ALA A 239 -41.57 18.22 67.51
CA ALA A 239 -40.76 19.36 67.15
C ALA A 239 -40.23 19.16 65.73
N GLY A 240 -40.53 20.12 64.86
CA GLY A 240 -40.16 20.12 63.46
C GLY A 240 -38.66 19.93 63.28
N GLN A 241 -38.36 19.01 62.37
CA GLN A 241 -37.11 18.89 61.65
C GLN A 241 -36.67 20.27 61.16
N GLY A 242 -35.62 20.81 61.79
CA GLY A 242 -34.89 21.97 61.31
C GLY A 242 -34.10 21.58 60.08
N ASP A 243 -34.56 22.07 58.94
CA ASP A 243 -33.82 22.14 57.69
C ASP A 243 -32.77 23.26 57.85
N LEU A 244 -31.48 22.93 57.97
CA LEU A 244 -30.37 23.89 57.89
C LEU A 244 -29.06 23.18 57.51
N PHE A 245 -28.64 23.45 56.26
CA PHE A 245 -27.32 23.32 55.64
C PHE A 245 -26.79 21.93 55.25
#